data_AF-M4ATY9-F1
#
_entry.id   AF-M4ATY9-F1
#
_cell.length_a   1.000
_cell.length_b   1.000
_cell.length_c   1.000
_cell.angle_alpha   90.00
_cell.angle_beta   90.00
_cell.angle_gamma   90.00
#
_symmetry.space_group_name_H-M   'P 1'
#
loop_
_entity.id
_entity.type
_entity.pdbx_description
1 polymer ?
#
loop_
_entity_poly.entity_id
_entity_poly.type
_entity_poly.pdbx_seq_one_letter_code
_entity_poly.pdbx_strand_id
1 'polypeptide(L)'
;MMYQDPQRWSYTFQTYSCVSRMRIQLQAPPAHLLNAKETPVQVYERSVYSDRYIFALNMFELGCINTTEWVTYQDWHSLMVEQFGHRVELEGIIYLRASPKMCMERLKSRGRPEEEGVKLDYLETLHRQHEKWLVEKSTEIHFEKLKKIPVLQLDASVAFNSDPKVQNLFVAKVSFRLFYLVAAVPM
;
A
#
# COMPACT_ATOMS: atom_id res chain seq x y z
N MET A 1 15.51 11.18 10.07
CA MET A 1 15.45 9.94 10.88
C MET A 1 15.67 8.70 10.03
N MET A 2 14.67 8.14 9.32
CA MET A 2 14.89 6.97 8.44
C MET A 2 15.72 7.29 7.20
N TYR A 3 15.38 8.35 6.45
CA TYR A 3 16.13 8.74 5.24
C TYR A 3 17.54 9.29 5.49
N GLN A 4 17.89 9.59 6.75
CA GLN A 4 19.21 10.09 7.12
C GLN A 4 20.18 8.95 7.45
N ASP A 5 19.69 7.89 8.10
CA ASP A 5 20.47 6.68 8.39
C ASP A 5 19.57 5.43 8.23
N PRO A 6 19.38 4.97 6.97
CA PRO A 6 18.50 3.84 6.70
C PRO A 6 18.99 2.55 7.32
N GLN A 7 20.31 2.33 7.45
CA GLN A 7 20.86 1.12 8.05
C GLN A 7 20.49 1.02 9.53
N ARG A 8 20.50 2.14 10.25
CA ARG A 8 20.14 2.16 11.67
C ARG A 8 18.63 2.09 11.92
N TRP A 9 17.84 2.73 11.06
CA TRP A 9 16.43 3.05 11.38
C TRP A 9 15.40 2.33 10.52
N SER A 10 15.78 1.61 9.46
CA SER A 10 14.79 0.93 8.60
C SER A 10 13.94 -0.06 9.37
N TYR A 11 14.53 -0.97 10.14
CA TYR A 11 13.77 -1.96 10.91
C TYR A 11 12.77 -1.30 11.88
N THR A 12 13.24 -0.31 12.66
CA THR A 12 12.39 0.43 13.61
C THR A 12 11.27 1.17 12.90
N PHE A 13 11.57 1.84 11.79
CA PHE A 13 10.59 2.60 11.01
C PHE A 13 9.53 1.70 10.39
N GLN A 14 9.93 0.58 9.75
CA GLN A 14 8.98 -0.35 9.12
C GLN A 14 8.07 -0.99 10.16
N THR A 15 8.62 -1.39 11.30
CA THR A 15 7.84 -1.95 12.42
C THR A 15 6.82 -0.93 12.93
N TYR A 16 7.24 0.30 13.20
CA TYR A 16 6.34 1.34 13.69
C TYR A 16 5.27 1.75 12.67
N SER A 17 5.64 1.89 11.39
CA SER A 17 4.70 2.17 10.29
C SER A 17 3.60 1.12 10.22
N CYS A 18 3.99 -0.17 10.23
CA CYS A 18 3.04 -1.27 10.18
C CYS A 18 2.14 -1.33 11.43
N VAL A 19 2.69 -1.10 12.64
CA VAL A 19 1.90 -1.00 13.88
C VAL A 19 0.89 0.15 13.80
N SER A 20 1.33 1.33 13.37
CA SER A 20 0.47 2.52 13.23
C SER A 20 -0.68 2.24 12.26
N ARG A 21 -0.38 1.64 11.11
CA ARG A 21 -1.39 1.30 10.11
C ARG A 21 -2.37 0.25 10.62
N MET A 22 -1.87 -0.78 11.30
CA MET A 22 -2.71 -1.81 11.89
C MET A 22 -3.66 -1.23 12.96
N ARG A 23 -3.20 -0.28 13.78
CA ARG A 23 -4.08 0.43 14.73
C ARG A 23 -5.20 1.16 14.01
N ILE A 24 -4.92 1.83 12.90
CA ILE A 24 -5.93 2.53 12.09
C ILE A 24 -6.95 1.54 11.52
N GLN A 25 -6.47 0.43 10.94
CA GLN A 25 -7.36 -0.59 10.35
C GLN A 25 -8.19 -1.34 11.40
N LEU A 26 -7.72 -1.42 12.65
CA LEU A 26 -8.45 -2.03 13.76
C LEU A 26 -9.39 -1.08 14.51
N GLN A 27 -9.41 0.21 14.18
CA GLN A 27 -10.41 1.11 14.73
C GLN A 27 -11.81 0.74 14.20
N ALA A 28 -12.83 1.01 15.01
CA ALA A 28 -14.21 0.83 14.56
C ALA A 28 -14.47 1.73 13.33
N PRO A 29 -15.21 1.24 12.32
CA PRO A 29 -15.62 2.08 11.21
C PRO A 29 -16.35 3.33 11.71
N PRO A 30 -16.18 4.48 11.04
CA PRO A 30 -16.92 5.69 11.39
C PRO A 30 -18.44 5.46 11.40
N ALA A 31 -19.16 6.17 12.25
CA ALA A 31 -20.62 6.00 12.42
C ALA A 31 -21.42 6.13 11.11
N HIS A 32 -20.95 6.94 10.14
CA HIS A 32 -21.62 7.07 8.85
C HIS A 32 -21.55 5.79 7.99
N LEU A 33 -20.50 4.97 8.15
CA LEU A 33 -20.41 3.65 7.51
C LEU A 33 -21.25 2.61 8.25
N LEU A 34 -21.27 2.66 9.58
CA LEU A 34 -22.09 1.74 10.40
C LEU A 34 -23.60 1.92 10.17
N ASN A 35 -24.03 3.16 9.87
CA ASN A 35 -25.42 3.51 9.62
C ASN A 35 -25.77 3.60 8.13
N ALA A 36 -24.87 3.15 7.24
CA ALA A 36 -25.12 3.20 5.81
C ALA A 36 -26.27 2.26 5.42
N LYS A 37 -27.17 2.75 4.55
CA LYS A 37 -28.26 1.93 3.98
C LYS A 37 -27.78 0.99 2.89
N GLU A 38 -26.71 1.38 2.20
CA GLU A 38 -26.01 0.58 1.19
C GLU A 38 -24.79 -0.08 1.81
N THR A 39 -24.16 -1.03 1.10
CA THR A 39 -22.95 -1.70 1.58
C THR A 39 -21.84 -0.67 1.83
N PRO A 40 -21.36 -0.53 3.08
CA PRO A 40 -20.34 0.45 3.40
C PRO A 40 -18.99 0.06 2.76
N VAL A 41 -18.29 1.06 2.23
CA VAL A 41 -16.94 0.89 1.66
C VAL A 41 -15.96 1.70 2.50
N GLN A 42 -14.95 1.02 3.06
CA GLN A 42 -13.85 1.66 3.77
C GLN A 42 -12.59 1.60 2.92
N VAL A 43 -11.95 2.76 2.70
CA VAL A 43 -10.74 2.88 1.88
C VAL A 43 -9.56 3.23 2.78
N TYR A 44 -8.44 2.52 2.59
CA TYR A 44 -7.20 2.77 3.31
C TYR A 44 -6.12 3.32 2.38
N GLU A 45 -5.35 4.30 2.86
CA GLU A 45 -4.09 4.66 2.19
C GLU A 45 -3.06 3.57 2.50
N ARG A 46 -2.70 2.78 1.48
CA ARG A 46 -1.84 1.59 1.60
C ARG A 46 -2.46 0.51 2.51
N SER A 47 -1.66 -0.48 2.87
CA SER A 47 -2.06 -1.60 3.73
C SER A 47 -0.87 -2.22 4.46
N VAL A 48 -1.15 -3.00 5.51
CA VAL A 48 -0.10 -3.76 6.23
C VAL A 48 0.68 -4.67 5.28
N TYR A 49 0.02 -5.17 4.23
CA TYR A 49 0.65 -5.95 3.17
C TYR A 49 1.69 -5.15 2.38
N SER A 50 1.39 -3.90 2.03
CA SER A 50 2.39 -3.05 1.36
C SER A 50 3.55 -2.68 2.28
N ASP A 51 3.34 -2.56 3.60
CA ASP A 51 4.45 -2.33 4.53
C ASP A 51 5.44 -3.51 4.47
N ARG A 52 4.97 -4.77 4.40
CA ARG A 52 5.85 -5.95 4.25
C ARG A 52 6.41 -6.12 2.83
N TYR A 53 5.53 -6.26 1.84
CA TYR A 53 5.90 -6.73 0.50
C TYR A 53 6.47 -5.65 -0.41
N ILE A 54 6.33 -4.38 -0.04
CA ILE A 54 6.96 -3.26 -0.76
C ILE A 54 8.08 -2.66 0.07
N PHE A 55 7.77 -2.05 1.21
CA PHE A 55 8.73 -1.18 1.89
C PHE A 55 9.77 -1.97 2.69
N ALA A 56 9.35 -2.88 3.57
CA ALA A 56 10.28 -3.68 4.37
C ALA A 56 11.11 -4.63 3.49
N LEU A 57 10.48 -5.30 2.53
CA LEU A 57 11.20 -6.13 1.55
C LEU A 57 12.23 -5.31 0.76
N ASN A 58 11.87 -4.11 0.27
CA ASN A 58 12.82 -3.25 -0.42
C ASN A 58 13.99 -2.83 0.48
N MET A 59 13.74 -2.51 1.75
CA MET A 59 14.83 -2.17 2.69
C MET A 59 15.73 -3.36 3.00
N PHE A 60 15.20 -4.58 3.02
CA PHE A 60 16.00 -5.81 3.12
C PHE A 60 16.85 -6.03 1.87
N GLU A 61 16.26 -5.93 0.67
CA GLU A 61 16.99 -6.06 -0.61
C GLU A 61 18.09 -4.99 -0.78
N LEU A 62 17.90 -3.79 -0.23
CA LEU A 62 18.89 -2.71 -0.21
C LEU A 62 19.93 -2.85 0.92
N GLY A 63 19.88 -3.92 1.74
CA GLY A 63 20.80 -4.16 2.85
C GLY A 63 20.65 -3.20 4.04
N CYS A 64 19.54 -2.46 4.11
CA CYS A 64 19.23 -1.55 5.22
C CYS A 64 18.50 -2.25 6.38
N ILE A 65 17.94 -3.44 6.13
CA ILE A 65 17.46 -4.38 7.14
C ILE A 65 18.34 -5.62 6.99
N ASN A 66 18.95 -6.08 8.07
CA ASN A 66 19.78 -7.30 8.02
C ASN A 66 18.92 -8.57 8.11
N THR A 67 19.53 -9.75 7.91
CA THR A 67 18.82 -11.03 7.93
C THR A 67 18.05 -11.30 9.22
N THR A 68 18.64 -10.99 10.38
CA THR A 68 17.99 -11.20 11.69
C THR A 68 16.78 -10.29 11.86
N GLU A 69 16.93 -9.01 11.52
CA GLU A 69 15.84 -8.03 11.54
C GLU A 69 14.73 -8.41 10.56
N TRP A 70 15.08 -8.91 9.38
CA TRP A 70 14.13 -9.31 8.36
C TRP A 70 13.30 -10.53 8.79
N VAL A 71 13.94 -11.58 9.29
CA VAL A 71 13.24 -12.75 9.84
C VAL A 71 12.33 -12.33 10.99
N THR A 72 12.85 -11.53 11.92
CA THR A 72 12.07 -11.02 13.07
C THR A 72 10.86 -10.19 12.62
N TYR A 73 11.02 -9.30 11.63
CA TYR A 73 9.93 -8.50 11.09
C TYR A 73 8.88 -9.37 10.41
N GLN A 74 9.29 -10.39 9.66
CA GLN A 74 8.39 -11.31 8.98
C GLN A 74 7.56 -12.13 9.98
N ASP A 75 8.20 -12.69 11.00
CA ASP A 75 7.53 -13.48 12.05
C ASP A 75 6.51 -12.60 12.80
N TRP A 76 6.95 -11.41 13.22
CA TRP A 76 6.08 -10.43 13.87
C TRP A 76 4.88 -10.05 12.97
N HIS A 77 5.13 -9.72 11.70
CA HIS A 77 4.06 -9.33 10.78
C HIS A 77 3.10 -10.50 10.52
N SER A 78 3.60 -11.72 10.28
CA SER A 78 2.77 -12.91 10.10
C SER A 78 1.88 -13.14 11.31
N LEU A 79 2.46 -13.13 12.52
CA LEU A 79 1.70 -13.28 13.76
C LEU A 79 0.59 -12.24 13.86
N MET A 80 0.90 -10.96 13.63
CA MET A 80 -0.10 -9.89 13.74
C MET A 80 -1.22 -10.03 12.70
N VAL A 81 -0.89 -10.38 11.46
CA VAL A 81 -1.91 -10.62 10.42
C VAL A 81 -2.69 -11.90 10.69
N GLU A 82 -2.13 -12.93 11.30
CA GLU A 82 -2.89 -14.12 11.69
C GLU A 82 -3.87 -13.83 12.83
N GLN A 83 -3.45 -13.08 13.85
CA GLN A 83 -4.30 -12.73 14.99
C GLN A 83 -5.42 -11.75 14.60
N PHE A 84 -5.12 -10.79 13.73
CA PHE A 84 -6.03 -9.69 13.41
C PHE A 84 -6.56 -9.72 11.96
N GLY A 85 -6.16 -10.73 11.18
CA GLY A 85 -6.35 -10.80 9.72
C GLY A 85 -7.78 -10.62 9.28
N HIS A 86 -8.73 -11.25 9.96
CA HIS A 86 -10.16 -11.13 9.67
C HIS A 86 -10.69 -9.68 9.76
N ARG A 87 -9.98 -8.78 10.46
CA ARG A 87 -10.36 -7.36 10.63
C ARG A 87 -9.57 -6.41 9.73
N VAL A 88 -8.42 -6.84 9.24
CA VAL A 88 -7.53 -6.04 8.38
C VAL A 88 -7.46 -6.57 6.96
N GLU A 89 -8.32 -7.56 6.65
CA GLU A 89 -8.44 -8.17 5.36
C GLU A 89 -8.88 -7.17 4.31
N LEU A 90 -8.45 -7.38 3.08
CA LEU A 90 -8.83 -6.53 1.95
C LEU A 90 -9.65 -7.32 0.94
N GLU A 91 -10.66 -6.65 0.39
CA GLU A 91 -11.53 -7.18 -0.67
C GLU A 91 -11.01 -6.80 -2.06
N GLY A 92 -10.21 -5.73 -2.14
CA GLY A 92 -9.62 -5.25 -3.38
C GLY A 92 -8.50 -4.24 -3.17
N ILE A 93 -7.69 -4.04 -4.20
CA ILE A 93 -6.59 -3.05 -4.21
C ILE A 93 -6.79 -2.10 -5.38
N ILE A 94 -6.65 -0.80 -5.13
CA ILE A 94 -6.53 0.22 -6.18
C ILE A 94 -5.05 0.58 -6.30
N TYR A 95 -4.44 0.26 -7.45
CA TYR A 95 -3.06 0.59 -7.73
C TYR A 95 -2.97 1.85 -8.61
N LEU A 96 -2.54 2.95 -8.01
CA LEU A 96 -2.23 4.20 -8.71
C LEU A 96 -0.84 4.11 -9.32
N ARG A 97 -0.77 3.69 -10.58
CA ARG A 97 0.49 3.41 -11.29
C ARG A 97 1.02 4.68 -11.94
N ALA A 98 2.26 5.02 -11.65
CA ALA A 98 2.96 6.22 -12.13
C ALA A 98 4.45 5.90 -12.33
N SER A 99 5.09 6.56 -13.30
CA SER A 99 6.52 6.37 -13.53
C SER A 99 7.36 6.95 -12.37
N PRO A 100 8.52 6.35 -12.05
CA PRO A 100 9.43 6.88 -11.02
C PRO A 100 9.83 8.33 -11.23
N LYS A 101 10.05 8.74 -12.49
CA LYS A 101 10.41 10.13 -12.86
C LYS A 101 9.31 11.12 -12.47
N MET A 102 8.07 10.80 -12.78
CA MET A 102 6.94 11.67 -12.42
C MET A 102 6.65 11.63 -10.91
N CYS A 103 6.84 10.49 -10.24
CA CYS A 103 6.81 10.44 -8.78
C CYS A 103 7.88 11.35 -8.15
N MET A 104 9.08 11.41 -8.73
CA MET A 104 10.16 12.31 -8.30
C MET A 104 9.77 13.78 -8.47
N GLU A 105 9.17 14.16 -9.61
CA GLU A 105 8.67 15.52 -9.84
C GLU A 105 7.62 15.92 -8.80
N ARG A 106 6.68 15.02 -8.50
CA ARG A 106 5.64 15.23 -7.48
C ARG A 106 6.21 15.34 -6.07
N LEU A 107 7.22 14.52 -5.75
CA LEU A 107 7.92 14.57 -4.47
C LEU A 107 8.61 15.94 -4.29
N LYS A 108 9.34 16.39 -5.31
CA LYS A 108 9.99 17.72 -5.32
C LYS A 108 8.98 18.86 -5.21
N SER A 109 7.90 18.80 -5.99
CA SER A 109 6.83 19.82 -5.95
C SER A 109 6.13 19.90 -4.60
N ARG A 110 6.04 18.79 -3.86
CA ARG A 110 5.42 18.74 -2.53
C ARG A 110 6.31 19.33 -1.44
N GLY A 111 7.63 19.33 -1.63
CA GLY A 111 8.58 20.06 -0.78
C GLY A 111 8.64 19.58 0.67
N ARG A 112 8.47 18.28 0.94
CA ARG A 112 8.60 17.74 2.31
C ARG A 112 10.07 17.62 2.69
N PRO A 113 10.54 18.25 3.78
CA PRO A 113 11.94 18.21 4.19
C PRO A 113 12.47 16.79 4.41
N GLU A 114 11.63 15.88 4.88
CA GLU A 114 12.03 14.50 5.16
C GLU A 114 12.33 13.70 3.89
N GLU A 115 11.82 14.13 2.74
CA GLU A 115 11.92 13.43 1.46
C GLU A 115 13.00 14.02 0.54
N GLU A 116 13.64 15.13 0.92
CA GLU A 116 14.62 15.85 0.09
C GLU A 116 15.82 14.98 -0.33
N GLY A 117 16.22 14.02 0.52
CA GLY A 117 17.30 13.07 0.24
C GLY A 117 16.93 11.88 -0.64
N VAL A 118 15.67 11.75 -1.05
CA VAL A 118 15.20 10.60 -1.85
C VAL A 118 15.74 10.69 -3.28
N LYS A 119 16.39 9.61 -3.73
CA LYS A 119 16.96 9.50 -5.10
C LYS A 119 16.01 8.77 -6.05
N LEU A 120 16.20 9.00 -7.35
CA LEU A 120 15.38 8.36 -8.38
C LEU A 120 15.50 6.84 -8.33
N ASP A 121 16.71 6.32 -8.16
CA ASP A 121 16.98 4.88 -8.06
C ASP A 121 16.14 4.19 -6.97
N TYR A 122 15.92 4.87 -5.83
CA TYR A 122 15.07 4.36 -4.76
C TYR A 122 13.59 4.30 -5.18
N LEU A 123 13.11 5.28 -5.93
CA LEU A 123 11.74 5.23 -6.48
C LEU A 123 11.61 4.15 -7.57
N GLU A 124 12.67 3.90 -8.34
CA GLU A 124 12.72 2.80 -9.32
C GLU A 124 12.67 1.44 -8.63
N THR A 125 13.38 1.25 -7.51
CA THR A 125 13.29 -0.01 -6.75
C THR A 125 11.90 -0.21 -6.17
N LEU A 126 11.30 0.82 -5.56
CA LEU A 126 9.93 0.75 -5.07
C LEU A 126 8.93 0.46 -6.19
N HIS A 127 9.06 1.11 -7.35
CA HIS A 127 8.21 0.87 -8.50
C HIS A 127 8.29 -0.60 -8.94
N ARG A 128 9.51 -1.15 -9.07
CA ARG A 128 9.72 -2.56 -9.40
C ARG A 128 9.02 -3.50 -8.40
N GLN A 129 9.06 -3.22 -7.10
CA GLN A 129 8.35 -4.04 -6.12
C GLN A 129 6.82 -3.98 -6.32
N HIS A 130 6.26 -2.80 -6.65
CA HIS A 130 4.84 -2.68 -6.95
C HIS A 130 4.46 -3.44 -8.23
N GLU A 131 5.28 -3.37 -9.28
CA GLU A 131 5.03 -4.09 -10.54
C GLU A 131 5.06 -5.62 -10.32
N LYS A 132 6.09 -6.12 -9.61
CA LYS A 132 6.20 -7.54 -9.24
C LYS A 132 4.97 -8.03 -8.47
N TRP A 133 4.48 -7.25 -7.51
CA TRP A 133 3.37 -7.66 -6.66
C TRP A 133 1.99 -7.47 -7.31
N LEU A 134 1.74 -6.30 -7.89
CA LEU A 134 0.40 -5.88 -8.28
C LEU A 134 0.09 -6.20 -9.74
N VAL A 135 1.10 -6.33 -10.59
CA VAL A 135 0.97 -6.58 -12.03
C VAL A 135 1.42 -7.99 -12.39
N GLU A 136 2.69 -8.33 -12.17
CA GLU A 136 3.29 -9.59 -12.60
C GLU A 136 2.89 -10.79 -11.74
N LYS A 137 2.45 -10.54 -10.50
CA LYS A 137 2.14 -11.58 -9.50
C LYS A 137 3.33 -12.51 -9.21
N SER A 138 4.55 -11.97 -9.28
CA SER A 138 5.81 -12.69 -9.09
C SER A 138 6.38 -12.59 -7.66
N THR A 139 5.88 -11.65 -6.85
CA THR A 139 6.24 -11.55 -5.42
C THR A 139 5.71 -12.76 -4.65
N GLU A 140 6.55 -13.38 -3.81
CA GLU A 140 6.14 -14.48 -2.94
C GLU A 140 5.22 -13.98 -1.80
N ILE A 141 3.94 -14.31 -1.91
CA ILE A 141 2.91 -13.91 -0.96
C ILE A 141 2.53 -15.08 -0.04
N HIS A 142 2.45 -14.79 1.25
CA HIS A 142 2.26 -15.78 2.32
C HIS A 142 0.80 -15.86 2.80
N PHE A 143 -0.08 -15.05 2.23
CA PHE A 143 -1.50 -14.98 2.58
C PHE A 143 -2.37 -15.37 1.37
N GLU A 144 -3.13 -16.46 1.47
CA GLU A 144 -3.81 -17.06 0.32
C GLU A 144 -4.87 -16.15 -0.32
N LYS A 145 -5.67 -15.44 0.48
CA LYS A 145 -6.64 -14.45 -0.07
C LYS A 145 -5.93 -13.35 -0.84
N LEU A 146 -4.77 -12.89 -0.37
CA LEU A 146 -4.02 -11.81 -1.00
C LEU A 146 -3.48 -12.21 -2.39
N LYS A 147 -3.19 -13.50 -2.64
CA LYS A 147 -2.78 -13.97 -3.97
C LYS A 147 -3.86 -13.77 -5.03
N LYS A 148 -5.13 -13.89 -4.63
CA LYS A 148 -6.30 -13.82 -5.52
C LYS A 148 -7.01 -12.47 -5.48
N ILE A 149 -6.45 -11.51 -4.73
CA ILE A 149 -7.12 -10.23 -4.51
C ILE A 149 -7.25 -9.46 -5.83
N PRO A 150 -8.45 -8.94 -6.15
CA PRO A 150 -8.64 -8.13 -7.34
C PRO A 150 -7.88 -6.81 -7.23
N VAL A 151 -7.14 -6.47 -8.30
CA VAL A 151 -6.40 -5.20 -8.40
C VAL A 151 -6.97 -4.36 -9.53
N LEU A 152 -7.44 -3.15 -9.21
CA LEU A 152 -7.80 -2.12 -10.18
C LEU A 152 -6.58 -1.23 -10.43
N GLN A 153 -6.05 -1.25 -11.65
CA GLN A 153 -4.95 -0.38 -12.04
C GLN A 153 -5.49 0.93 -12.63
N LEU A 154 -5.01 2.05 -12.10
CA LEU A 154 -5.30 3.39 -12.63
C LEU A 154 -3.97 4.04 -13.02
N ASP A 155 -3.89 4.49 -14.27
CA ASP A 155 -2.71 5.23 -14.74
C ASP A 155 -2.71 6.63 -14.15
N ALA A 156 -2.00 6.81 -13.04
CA ALA A 156 -1.86 8.08 -12.36
C ALA A 156 -0.85 9.02 -13.06
N SER A 157 -0.49 8.77 -14.33
CA SER A 157 0.36 9.66 -15.14
C SER A 157 -0.38 10.77 -15.87
N VAL A 158 -1.70 10.65 -15.98
CA VAL A 158 -2.56 11.70 -16.52
C VAL A 158 -2.75 12.85 -15.51
N ALA A 159 -3.17 14.01 -16.02
CA ALA A 159 -3.34 15.25 -15.26
C ALA A 159 -4.59 15.25 -14.37
N PHE A 160 -4.69 14.29 -13.43
CA PHE A 160 -5.83 14.13 -12.51
C PHE A 160 -6.13 15.41 -11.71
N ASN A 161 -5.10 16.15 -11.27
CA ASN A 161 -5.29 17.34 -10.45
C ASN A 161 -5.97 18.50 -11.17
N SER A 162 -5.88 18.58 -12.51
CA SER A 162 -6.35 19.71 -13.29
C SER A 162 -7.42 19.36 -14.32
N ASP A 163 -7.66 18.08 -14.60
CA ASP A 163 -8.62 17.63 -15.61
C ASP A 163 -9.86 16.94 -14.98
N PRO A 164 -11.02 17.62 -14.92
CA PRO A 164 -12.26 17.04 -14.41
C PRO A 164 -12.73 15.80 -15.17
N LYS A 165 -12.40 15.66 -16.47
CA LYS A 165 -12.76 14.47 -17.25
C LYS A 165 -12.01 13.25 -16.75
N VAL A 166 -10.72 13.42 -16.43
CA VAL A 166 -9.89 12.37 -15.84
C VAL A 166 -10.40 12.00 -14.44
N GLN A 167 -10.78 13.00 -13.63
CA GLN A 167 -11.36 12.75 -12.30
C GLN A 167 -12.64 11.91 -12.39
N ASN A 168 -13.57 12.31 -13.24
CA ASN A 168 -14.82 11.59 -13.47
C ASN A 168 -14.58 10.17 -14.00
N LEU A 169 -13.61 10.00 -14.91
CA LEU A 169 -13.22 8.69 -15.42
C LEU A 169 -12.70 7.77 -14.30
N PHE A 170 -11.90 8.29 -13.37
CA PHE A 170 -11.36 7.52 -12.25
C PHE A 170 -12.47 7.12 -11.29
N VAL A 171 -13.34 8.07 -10.92
CA VAL A 171 -14.51 7.79 -10.09
C VAL A 171 -15.37 6.71 -10.73
N ALA A 172 -15.70 6.83 -12.02
CA ALA A 172 -16.49 5.83 -12.74
C ALA A 172 -15.84 4.44 -12.73
N LYS A 173 -14.53 4.35 -12.97
CA LYS A 173 -13.78 3.06 -12.91
C LYS A 173 -13.80 2.44 -11.51
N VAL A 174 -13.62 3.26 -10.48
CA VAL A 174 -13.65 2.80 -9.08
C VAL A 174 -15.06 2.34 -8.71
N SER A 175 -16.09 3.15 -8.96
CA SER A 175 -17.49 2.80 -8.69
C SER A 175 -17.91 1.53 -9.42
N PHE A 176 -17.56 1.39 -10.71
CA PHE A 176 -17.83 0.17 -11.47
C PHE A 176 -17.16 -1.04 -10.82
N ARG A 177 -15.90 -0.94 -10.42
CA ARG A 177 -15.20 -2.07 -9.77
C ARG A 177 -15.79 -2.40 -8.40
N LEU A 178 -16.16 -1.41 -7.60
CA LEU A 178 -16.79 -1.59 -6.29
C LEU A 178 -18.12 -2.32 -6.41
N PHE A 179 -18.92 -2.04 -7.45
CA PHE A 179 -20.17 -2.76 -7.69
C PHE A 179 -19.97 -4.28 -7.81
N TYR A 180 -18.97 -4.73 -8.57
CA TYR A 180 -18.67 -6.17 -8.69
C TYR A 180 -18.06 -6.77 -7.42
N LEU A 181 -17.29 -5.97 -6.67
CA LEU A 181 -16.73 -6.43 -5.39
C LEU A 181 -17.84 -6.67 -4.37
N VAL A 182 -18.74 -5.71 -4.20
CA VAL A 182 -19.85 -5.78 -3.26
C VAL A 182 -20.82 -6.90 -3.66
N ALA A 183 -21.13 -7.05 -4.95
CA ALA A 183 -22.02 -8.12 -5.43
C ALA A 183 -21.44 -9.54 -5.28
N ALA A 184 -20.11 -9.67 -5.12
CA ALA A 184 -19.43 -10.96 -4.99
C ALA A 184 -19.22 -11.42 -3.54
N VAL A 185 -19.50 -10.58 -2.54
CA VAL A 185 -19.46 -10.97 -1.12
C VAL A 185 -20.79 -11.67 -0.77
N PRO A 186 -20.80 -12.96 -0.40
CA PRO A 186 -22.02 -13.64 0.04
C PRO A 186 -22.58 -12.95 1.29
N MET A 187 -23.91 -12.74 1.34
CA MET A 187 -24.61 -12.30 2.56
C MET A 187 -24.45 -13.29 3.70
#